data_AF-K1SPV4-F1
#
_entry.id   AF-K1SPV4-F1
#
_cell.length_a   1.000
_cell.length_b   1.000
_cell.length_c   1.000
_cell.angle_alpha   90.00
_cell.angle_beta   90.00
_cell.angle_gamma   90.00
#
_symmetry.space_group_name_H-M   'P 1'
#
loop_
_entity.id
_entity.type
_entity.pdbx_description
1 polymer ?
#
loop_
_entity_poly.entity_id
_entity_poly.type
_entity_poly.pdbx_seq_one_letter_code
_entity_poly.pdbx_strand_id
1 'polypeptide(L)'
;MNFEKFDDAKKDDSVLNSFTRDQKIAYENLVAFIEKGYVEGDYKRALIGSAGTGKTYMIREVIKRCGLAKSVIGLAAPTHKAARVLRLSTGYATSTVASDLGLRLNTDVTDFDVNNPPFDPLARKED
;
A
#
# COMPACT_ATOMS: atom_id res chain seq x y z
N MET A 1 21.99 -12.42 -13.43
CA MET A 1 21.12 -11.55 -14.23
C MET A 1 21.81 -10.20 -14.31
N ASN A 2 22.06 -9.69 -15.51
CA ASN A 2 22.64 -8.35 -15.70
C ASN A 2 21.56 -7.31 -15.42
N PHE A 3 21.81 -6.44 -14.45
CA PHE A 3 20.88 -5.42 -13.94
C PHE A 3 20.98 -4.07 -14.69
N GLU A 4 21.62 -4.03 -15.87
CA GLU A 4 21.85 -2.79 -16.62
C GLU A 4 20.71 -2.41 -17.59
N LYS A 5 19.46 -2.83 -17.33
CA LYS A 5 18.31 -2.51 -18.20
C LYS A 5 17.11 -1.93 -17.46
N PHE A 6 17.37 -0.98 -16.56
CA PHE A 6 16.33 -0.11 -16.01
C PHE A 6 16.59 1.35 -16.37
N ASP A 7 16.80 1.63 -17.65
CA ASP A 7 17.12 2.97 -18.16
C ASP A 7 15.89 3.75 -18.68
N ASP A 8 14.68 3.24 -18.45
CA ASP A 8 13.42 3.92 -18.83
C ASP A 8 12.84 4.79 -17.72
N ALA A 9 13.38 4.74 -16.51
CA ALA A 9 13.06 5.68 -15.45
C ALA A 9 13.91 6.93 -15.63
N LYS A 10 13.60 7.77 -16.64
CA LYS A 10 14.02 9.17 -16.61
C LYS A 10 13.61 9.71 -15.24
N LYS A 11 14.60 9.90 -14.35
CA LYS A 11 14.47 10.58 -13.06
C LYS A 11 13.94 11.97 -13.39
N ASP A 12 12.63 12.12 -13.41
CA ASP A 12 12.00 13.42 -13.45
C ASP A 12 12.29 14.08 -12.09
N ASP A 13 13.41 14.79 -12.02
CA ASP A 13 13.90 15.46 -10.82
C ASP A 13 12.91 16.52 -10.31
N SER A 14 11.92 16.92 -11.11
CA SER A 14 10.90 17.90 -10.70
C SER A 14 10.09 17.45 -9.47
N VAL A 15 9.73 16.16 -9.41
CA VAL A 15 8.98 15.59 -8.28
C VAL A 15 9.85 15.56 -7.03
N LEU A 16 11.10 15.10 -7.13
CA LEU A 16 12.03 15.10 -6.00
C LEU A 16 12.29 16.52 -5.52
N ASN A 17 12.43 17.48 -6.42
CA ASN A 17 12.63 18.88 -6.09
C ASN A 17 11.43 19.51 -5.36
N SER A 18 10.22 19.00 -5.57
CA SER A 18 9.02 19.44 -4.84
C SER A 18 8.90 18.92 -3.41
N PHE A 19 9.66 17.87 -3.05
CA PHE A 19 9.54 17.25 -1.73
C PHE A 19 10.23 18.09 -0.66
N THR A 20 9.64 18.13 0.52
CA THR A 20 10.33 18.63 1.72
C THR A 20 11.51 17.70 2.06
N ARG A 21 12.43 18.19 2.90
CA ARG A 21 13.58 17.39 3.35
C ARG A 21 13.16 16.03 3.92
N ASP A 22 12.15 16.00 4.79
CA ASP A 22 11.69 14.77 5.42
C ASP A 22 11.02 13.82 4.42
N GLN A 23 10.29 14.36 3.44
CA GLN A 23 9.69 13.58 2.37
C GLN A 23 10.77 12.96 1.46
N LYS A 24 11.86 13.67 1.17
CA LYS A 24 13.01 13.14 0.41
C LYS A 24 13.65 11.97 1.13
N ILE A 25 13.95 12.14 2.42
CA ILE A 25 14.55 11.09 3.25
C ILE A 25 13.63 9.86 3.31
N ALA A 26 12.32 10.07 3.52
CA ALA A 26 11.35 8.97 3.55
C ALA A 26 11.26 8.26 2.19
N TYR A 27 11.23 9.01 1.10
CA TYR A 27 11.19 8.48 -0.26
C TYR A 27 12.43 7.64 -0.58
N GLU A 28 13.63 8.16 -0.34
CA GLU A 28 14.90 7.47 -0.59
C GLU A 28 14.97 6.16 0.20
N ASN A 29 14.59 6.19 1.48
CA ASN A 29 14.55 4.99 2.32
C ASN A 29 13.53 3.94 1.84
N LEU A 30 12.38 4.36 1.32
CA LEU A 30 11.37 3.45 0.79
C LEU A 30 11.82 2.82 -0.54
N VAL A 31 12.42 3.61 -1.44
CA VAL A 31 12.97 3.09 -2.70
C VAL A 31 14.10 2.12 -2.43
N ALA A 32 15.06 2.49 -1.58
CA ALA A 32 16.16 1.60 -1.20
C ALA A 32 15.66 0.30 -0.55
N PHE A 33 14.60 0.36 0.26
CA PHE A 33 13.96 -0.83 0.83
C PHE A 33 13.37 -1.74 -0.24
N ILE A 34 12.69 -1.20 -1.26
CA ILE A 34 12.12 -2.00 -2.35
C ILE A 34 13.23 -2.61 -3.21
N GLU A 35 14.25 -1.83 -3.56
CA GLU A 35 15.38 -2.26 -4.39
C GLU A 35 16.24 -3.33 -3.71
N LYS A 36 16.38 -3.27 -2.39
CA LYS A 36 17.08 -4.31 -1.59
C LYS A 36 16.42 -5.68 -1.71
N GLY A 37 15.13 -5.74 -2.07
CA GLY A 37 14.36 -6.97 -2.15
C GLY A 37 14.03 -7.57 -0.78
N TYR A 38 13.58 -8.82 -0.77
CA TYR A 38 13.17 -9.50 0.46
C TYR A 38 14.38 -9.86 1.32
N VAL A 39 14.33 -9.45 2.59
CA VAL A 39 15.30 -9.80 3.63
C VAL A 39 14.55 -10.34 4.83
N GLU A 40 14.95 -11.52 5.29
CA GLU A 40 14.35 -12.14 6.47
C GLU A 40 14.49 -11.22 7.70
N GLY A 41 13.40 -11.01 8.44
CA GLY A 41 13.34 -10.08 9.57
C GLY A 41 13.27 -8.58 9.20
N ASP A 42 13.57 -8.20 7.95
CA ASP A 42 13.62 -6.80 7.48
C ASP A 42 12.74 -6.59 6.23
N TYR A 43 11.44 -6.88 6.35
CA TYR A 43 10.49 -6.93 5.23
C TYR A 43 9.30 -5.96 5.36
N LYS A 44 9.35 -5.01 6.30
CA LYS A 44 8.28 -4.02 6.50
C LYS A 44 8.82 -2.62 6.79
N ARG A 45 8.12 -1.61 6.29
CA ARG A 45 8.38 -0.19 6.58
C ARG A 45 7.08 0.50 6.93
N ALA A 46 7.15 1.52 7.78
CA ALA A 46 6.02 2.37 8.12
C ALA A 46 6.31 3.80 7.69
N LEU A 47 5.38 4.40 6.93
CA LEU A 47 5.41 5.82 6.62
C LEU A 47 4.44 6.56 7.56
N ILE A 48 4.99 7.31 8.50
CA ILE A 48 4.23 7.96 9.58
C ILE A 48 4.34 9.48 9.45
N GLY A 49 3.26 10.19 9.79
CA GLY A 49 3.24 11.64 9.83
C GLY A 49 1.82 12.19 10.02
N SER A 50 1.70 13.45 10.43
CA SER A 50 0.43 14.13 10.66
C SER A 50 -0.46 14.22 9.42
N ALA A 51 -1.73 14.58 9.57
CA ALA A 51 -2.60 14.88 8.44
C ALA A 51 -1.99 16.01 7.57
N GLY A 52 -2.22 15.98 6.26
CA GLY A 52 -1.71 17.00 5.33
C GLY A 52 -0.23 16.87 4.92
N THR A 53 0.54 15.95 5.51
CA THR A 53 1.98 15.76 5.21
C THR A 53 2.30 15.08 3.86
N GLY A 54 1.28 14.76 3.05
CA GLY A 54 1.49 14.20 1.70
C GLY A 54 1.79 12.70 1.65
N LYS A 55 1.47 11.90 2.67
CA LYS A 55 1.72 10.43 2.67
C LYS A 55 1.16 9.70 1.44
N THR A 56 -0.10 9.97 1.09
CA THR A 56 -0.74 9.36 -0.10
C THR A 56 -0.04 9.76 -1.39
N TYR A 57 0.41 11.01 -1.48
CA TYR A 57 1.18 11.52 -2.62
C TYR A 57 2.53 10.79 -2.72
N MET A 58 3.23 10.62 -1.60
CA MET A 58 4.50 9.90 -1.56
C MET A 58 4.35 8.43 -1.96
N ILE A 59 3.34 7.71 -1.44
CA ILE A 59 3.05 6.32 -1.83
C ILE A 59 2.88 6.20 -3.34
N ARG A 60 2.12 7.12 -3.94
CA ARG A 60 1.94 7.15 -5.40
C ARG A 60 3.24 7.32 -6.15
N GLU A 61 4.10 8.24 -5.72
CA GLU A 61 5.37 8.50 -6.40
C GLU A 61 6.37 7.35 -6.22
N VAL A 62 6.38 6.67 -5.06
CA VAL A 62 7.17 5.43 -4.85
C VAL A 62 6.70 4.33 -5.80
N ILE A 63 5.39 4.06 -5.88
CA ILE A 63 4.83 3.02 -6.75
C ILE A 63 5.17 3.29 -8.22
N LYS A 64 5.06 4.54 -8.67
CA LYS A 64 5.39 4.92 -10.07
C LYS A 64 6.86 4.67 -10.42
N ARG A 65 7.76 4.73 -9.44
CA ARG A 65 9.22 4.73 -9.67
C ARG A 65 9.91 3.43 -9.28
N CYS A 66 9.25 2.56 -8.50
CA CYS A 66 9.86 1.34 -7.97
C CYS A 66 10.15 0.24 -9.03
N GLY A 67 9.88 0.47 -10.32
CA GLY A 67 10.19 -0.48 -11.41
C GLY A 67 9.41 -1.79 -11.39
N LEU A 68 8.58 -2.01 -10.37
CA LEU A 68 7.79 -3.22 -10.20
C LEU A 68 6.60 -3.24 -11.19
N ALA A 69 6.32 -4.43 -11.72
CA ALA A 69 5.13 -4.64 -12.55
C ALA A 69 3.86 -4.38 -11.74
N LYS A 70 2.83 -3.81 -12.36
CA LYS A 70 1.57 -3.50 -11.65
C LYS A 70 0.92 -4.73 -11.00
N SER A 71 1.13 -5.91 -11.60
CA SER A 71 0.58 -7.19 -11.12
C SER A 71 1.20 -7.67 -9.81
N VAL A 72 2.39 -7.19 -9.43
CA VAL A 72 3.04 -7.59 -8.17
C VAL A 72 2.77 -6.63 -7.01
N ILE A 73 2.03 -5.54 -7.27
CA ILE A 73 1.72 -4.52 -6.27
C ILE A 73 0.27 -4.69 -5.82
N GLY A 74 0.08 -5.13 -4.59
CA GLY A 74 -1.22 -5.10 -3.89
C GLY A 74 -1.38 -3.82 -3.08
N LEU A 75 -2.52 -3.15 -3.20
CA LEU A 75 -2.88 -2.03 -2.34
C LEU A 75 -4.14 -2.36 -1.55
N ALA A 76 -4.05 -2.20 -0.23
CA ALA A 76 -5.15 -2.42 0.69
C ALA A 76 -5.32 -1.20 1.60
N ALA A 77 -6.55 -0.95 2.04
CA ALA A 77 -6.83 0.03 3.08
C ALA A 77 -7.86 -0.49 4.10
N PRO A 78 -7.92 0.07 5.32
CA PRO A 78 -8.81 -0.47 6.36
C PRO A 78 -10.31 -0.34 6.06
N THR A 79 -10.72 0.68 5.30
CA THR A 79 -12.15 0.96 5.02
C THR A 79 -12.40 1.19 3.54
N HIS A 80 -13.65 1.02 3.09
CA HIS A 80 -14.04 1.30 1.70
C HIS A 80 -13.75 2.74 1.26
N LYS A 81 -13.96 3.72 2.16
CA LYS A 81 -13.69 5.13 1.84
C LYS A 81 -12.18 5.36 1.65
N ALA A 82 -11.34 4.79 2.53
CA ALA A 82 -9.89 4.89 2.42
C ALA A 82 -9.37 4.17 1.16
N ALA A 83 -9.87 2.96 0.87
CA ALA A 83 -9.52 2.20 -0.32
C ALA A 83 -9.87 2.98 -1.60
N ARG A 84 -11.05 3.62 -1.62
CA ARG A 84 -11.46 4.48 -2.74
C ARG A 84 -10.52 5.67 -2.92
N VAL A 85 -10.15 6.37 -1.86
CA VAL A 85 -9.21 7.51 -1.93
C VAL A 85 -7.84 7.05 -2.41
N LEU A 86 -7.34 5.92 -1.91
CA LEU A 86 -6.05 5.36 -2.32
C LEU A 86 -6.05 4.93 -3.80
N ARG A 87 -7.12 4.28 -4.26
CA ARG A 87 -7.34 3.92 -5.68
C ARG A 87 -7.34 5.14 -6.59
N LEU A 88 -8.12 6.17 -6.24
CA LEU A 88 -8.20 7.40 -7.03
C LEU A 88 -6.85 8.13 -7.07
N SER A 89 -6.11 8.11 -5.96
CA SER A 89 -4.82 8.79 -5.87
C SER A 89 -3.75 8.07 -6.70
N THR A 90 -3.71 6.75 -6.68
CA THR A 90 -2.64 5.94 -7.29
C THR A 90 -2.95 5.48 -8.72
N GLY A 91 -4.23 5.26 -9.05
CA GLY A 91 -4.66 4.62 -10.29
C GLY A 91 -4.50 3.10 -10.30
N TYR A 92 -4.24 2.48 -9.14
CA TYR A 92 -4.06 1.03 -8.99
C TYR A 92 -5.31 0.38 -8.40
N ALA A 93 -5.51 -0.91 -8.67
CA ALA A 93 -6.54 -1.68 -8.00
C ALA A 93 -6.31 -1.62 -6.47
N THR A 94 -7.38 -1.41 -5.72
CA THR A 94 -7.31 -1.30 -4.25
C THR A 94 -8.56 -1.89 -3.64
N SER A 95 -8.35 -2.75 -2.65
CA SER A 95 -9.35 -3.47 -1.87
C SER A 95 -9.28 -3.06 -0.40
N THR A 96 -10.20 -3.58 0.42
CA THR A 96 -10.06 -3.46 1.86
C THR A 96 -9.20 -4.60 2.40
N VAL A 97 -8.50 -4.38 3.51
CA VAL A 97 -7.75 -5.45 4.19
C VAL A 97 -8.67 -6.64 4.51
N ALA A 98 -9.92 -6.37 4.91
CA ALA A 98 -10.91 -7.42 5.13
C ALA A 98 -11.19 -8.24 3.87
N SER A 99 -11.39 -7.60 2.71
CA SER A 99 -11.63 -8.32 1.45
C SER A 99 -10.43 -9.15 1.02
N ASP A 100 -9.21 -8.64 1.17
CA ASP A 100 -7.98 -9.38 0.81
C ASP A 100 -7.77 -10.61 1.70
N LEU A 101 -8.19 -10.53 2.96
CA LEU A 101 -8.14 -11.64 3.91
C LEU A 101 -9.35 -12.57 3.79
N GLY A 102 -10.29 -12.31 2.88
CA GLY A 102 -11.51 -13.09 2.75
C GLY A 102 -12.38 -13.02 4.01
N LEU A 103 -12.48 -11.85 4.65
CA LEU A 103 -13.33 -11.62 5.82
C LEU A 103 -14.64 -10.93 5.42
N ARG A 104 -15.75 -11.40 5.99
CA ARG A 104 -17.09 -10.82 5.86
C ARG A 104 -17.61 -10.48 7.25
N LEU A 105 -18.30 -9.34 7.37
CA LEU A 105 -19.00 -9.00 8.60
C LEU A 105 -20.09 -10.03 8.86
N ASN A 106 -20.10 -10.61 10.06
CA ASN A 106 -21.22 -11.41 10.53
C ASN A 106 -22.36 -10.46 10.93
N THR A 107 -23.47 -10.56 10.22
CA THR A 107 -24.66 -9.72 10.41
C THR A 107 -25.76 -10.43 11.19
N ASP A 108 -25.45 -11.58 11.81
CA ASP A 108 -26.38 -12.24 12.70
C ASP A 108 -26.63 -11.36 13.92
N VAL A 109 -27.90 -11.00 14.11
CA VAL A 109 -28.31 -10.01 15.10
C VAL A 109 -28.21 -10.59 16.51
N THR A 110 -28.23 -11.92 16.67
CA THR A 110 -28.19 -12.57 17.99
C THR A 110 -26.82 -12.44 18.66
N ASP A 111 -25.74 -12.48 17.87
CA ASP A 111 -24.35 -12.52 18.36
C ASP A 111 -23.57 -11.23 18.05
N PHE A 112 -24.26 -10.18 17.58
CA PHE A 112 -23.61 -8.94 17.18
C PHE A 112 -23.25 -8.06 18.40
N ASP A 113 -21.96 -8.01 18.73
CA ASP A 113 -21.41 -7.01 19.65
C ASP A 113 -20.89 -5.79 18.88
N VAL A 114 -21.47 -4.61 19.14
CA VAL A 114 -21.06 -3.34 18.51
C VAL A 114 -19.61 -2.97 18.85
N ASN A 115 -19.13 -3.33 20.04
CA ASN A 115 -17.76 -3.02 20.48
C ASN A 115 -16.73 -4.04 19.97
N ASN A 116 -17.20 -5.22 19.55
CA ASN A 116 -16.38 -6.28 18.98
C ASN A 116 -17.11 -7.00 17.84
N PRO A 117 -17.30 -6.32 16.69
CA PRO A 117 -18.12 -6.85 15.61
C PRO A 117 -17.48 -8.13 15.04
N PRO A 118 -18.25 -9.24 14.98
CA PRO A 118 -17.72 -10.52 14.50
C PRO A 118 -17.46 -10.49 12.98
N PHE A 119 -16.35 -11.10 12.56
CA PHE A 119 -15.99 -11.30 11.15
C PHE A 119 -15.82 -12.79 10.85
N ASP A 120 -16.57 -13.29 9.88
CA ASP A 120 -16.52 -14.67 9.42
C ASP A 120 -15.67 -14.80 8.13
N PRO A 121 -15.08 -15.97 7.86
CA PRO A 121 -14.50 -16.27 6.56
C PRO A 121 -15.54 -16.18 5.43
N LEU A 122 -15.16 -15.63 4.28
CA LEU A 122 -16.02 -15.49 3.10
C LEU A 122 -16.45 -16.83 2.50
N ALA A 123 -15.67 -17.89 2.72
CA ALA A 123 -15.98 -19.24 2.28
C ALA A 123 -15.76 -20.24 3.43
N ARG A 124 -16.82 -20.93 3.87
CA ARG A 124 -16.70 -22.28 4.41
C ARG A 124 -16.72 -23.23 3.21
N LYS A 125 -15.67 -24.02 3.03
CA LYS A 125 -15.84 -25.32 2.37
C LYS A 125 -16.55 -26.20 3.38
N GLU A 126 -17.83 -26.45 3.15
CA GLU A 126 -18.47 -27.63 3.73
C GLU A 126 -18.09 -28.79 2.81
N ASP A 127 -17.21 -29.67 3.31
CA ASP A 127 -16.96 -31.00 2.73
C ASP A 127 -18.03 -31.98 3.24
#